data_AF-A0A0S8GPV9-F1
#
_entry.id   AF-A0A0S8GPV9-F1
#
_cell.length_a   1.000
_cell.length_b   1.000
_cell.length_c   1.000
_cell.angle_alpha   90.00
_cell.angle_beta   90.00
_cell.angle_gamma   90.00
#
_symmetry.space_group_name_H-M   'P 1'
#
loop_
_entity.id
_entity.type
_entity.pdbx_description
1 polymer ?
#
loop_
_entity_poly.entity_id
_entity_poly.type
_entity_poly.pdbx_seq_one_letter_code
_entity_poly.pdbx_strand_id
1 'polypeptide(L)'
;MFDEPIIEYPYADTSTLTIATADTTPGDEYTLTITGTQMTKGENGIERSTQVILVVTRIVVTSPNGGENWCIGKTQEITWRSEGFSGSFVKIEYSTNVGTSWLPIVDPTANDGSYLWTIPDTPSESCLVRVSDAEDGDPYDQSDDSFTIFLAGDASADGKVDVGDVLYLINYLFINGPAPIPLQAGDVNLDGVVDIADMIYLLNYIFLNWPPPLC
;
A
#
# COMPACT_ATOMS: atom_id res chain seq x y z
N MET A 1 -30.61 -70.20 22.53
CA MET A 1 -29.87 -69.37 21.56
C MET A 1 -30.41 -67.97 21.78
N PHE A 2 -29.62 -67.10 22.40
CA PHE A 2 -30.05 -65.74 22.76
C PHE A 2 -29.80 -64.84 21.55
N ASP A 3 -30.84 -64.14 21.08
CA ASP A 3 -30.69 -63.06 20.09
C ASP A 3 -30.03 -61.86 20.77
N GLU A 4 -28.95 -61.35 20.17
CA GLU A 4 -28.35 -60.08 20.61
C GLU A 4 -29.11 -58.88 20.02
N PRO A 5 -29.25 -57.78 20.78
CA PRO A 5 -29.93 -56.58 20.30
C PRO A 5 -29.07 -55.85 19.26
N ILE A 6 -29.69 -55.51 18.13
CA ILE A 6 -29.09 -54.63 17.12
C ILE A 6 -29.08 -53.20 17.68
N ILE A 7 -27.89 -52.60 17.83
CA ILE A 7 -27.72 -51.18 18.15
C ILE A 7 -27.57 -50.44 16.81
N GLU A 8 -28.59 -49.70 16.39
CA GLU A 8 -28.46 -48.76 15.27
C GLU A 8 -27.84 -47.46 15.77
N TYR A 9 -26.69 -47.09 15.21
CA TYR A 9 -26.14 -45.74 15.35
C TYR A 9 -26.81 -44.85 14.30
N PRO A 10 -27.37 -43.68 14.66
CA PRO A 10 -27.95 -42.78 13.67
C PRO A 10 -26.87 -42.34 12.68
N TYR A 11 -27.10 -42.63 11.39
CA TYR A 11 -26.30 -42.05 10.31
C TYR A 11 -26.56 -40.54 10.29
N ALA A 12 -25.52 -39.75 10.55
CA ALA A 12 -25.60 -38.31 10.32
C ALA A 12 -25.31 -38.05 8.84
N ASP A 13 -26.35 -37.81 8.04
CA ASP A 13 -26.19 -37.22 6.72
C ASP A 13 -25.76 -35.76 6.90
N THR A 14 -24.49 -35.46 6.62
CA THR A 14 -24.00 -34.08 6.63
C THR A 14 -24.07 -33.50 5.22
N SER A 15 -24.68 -32.33 5.10
CA SER A 15 -24.60 -31.48 3.92
C SER A 15 -23.93 -30.18 4.31
N THR A 16 -22.87 -29.80 3.59
CA THR A 16 -22.12 -28.57 3.82
C THR A 16 -22.65 -27.48 2.89
N LEU A 17 -23.03 -26.33 3.46
CA LEU A 17 -23.29 -25.10 2.71
C LEU A 17 -22.07 -24.18 2.86
N THR A 18 -21.35 -23.95 1.77
CA THR A 18 -20.22 -23.00 1.73
C THR A 18 -20.70 -21.66 1.19
N ILE A 19 -20.41 -20.58 1.93
CA ILE A 19 -20.68 -19.20 1.50
C ILE A 19 -19.32 -18.50 1.43
N ALA A 20 -19.04 -17.88 0.30
CA ALA A 20 -17.85 -17.05 0.09
C ALA A 20 -18.29 -15.66 -0.34
N THR A 21 -17.55 -14.65 0.08
CA THR A 21 -17.71 -13.26 -0.36
C THR A 21 -16.53 -12.88 -1.23
N ALA A 22 -16.73 -11.95 -2.16
CA ALA A 22 -15.59 -11.36 -2.89
C ALA A 22 -14.77 -10.50 -1.93
N ASP A 23 -13.47 -10.36 -2.18
CA ASP A 23 -12.56 -9.53 -1.37
C ASP A 23 -12.97 -8.04 -1.35
N THR A 24 -13.80 -7.63 -2.31
CA THR A 24 -14.40 -6.29 -2.40
C THR A 24 -15.64 -6.10 -1.53
N THR A 25 -16.09 -7.13 -0.82
CA THR A 25 -17.30 -7.06 0.01
C THR A 25 -17.02 -6.15 1.22
N PRO A 26 -17.79 -5.07 1.43
CA PRO A 26 -17.57 -4.18 2.56
C PRO A 26 -17.67 -4.93 3.88
N GLY A 27 -16.87 -4.55 4.88
CA GLY A 27 -17.05 -5.00 6.25
C GLY A 27 -18.33 -4.39 6.82
N ASP A 28 -19.41 -5.18 6.86
CA ASP A 28 -20.72 -4.77 7.35
C ASP A 28 -21.45 -5.99 7.94
N GLU A 29 -22.58 -5.77 8.60
CA GLU A 29 -23.42 -6.86 9.10
C GLU A 29 -24.27 -7.47 7.98
N TYR A 30 -23.98 -8.72 7.63
CA TYR A 30 -24.76 -9.47 6.65
C TYR A 30 -25.72 -10.46 7.34
N THR A 31 -27.01 -10.39 7.01
CA THR A 31 -27.99 -11.36 7.51
C THR A 31 -28.14 -12.53 6.55
N LEU A 32 -27.70 -13.72 6.97
CA LEU A 32 -28.01 -14.96 6.26
C LEU A 32 -29.38 -15.47 6.70
N THR A 33 -30.38 -15.42 5.82
CA THR A 33 -31.70 -16.02 6.06
C THR A 33 -31.78 -17.39 5.40
N ILE A 34 -31.88 -18.45 6.21
CA ILE A 34 -32.14 -19.81 5.73
C ILE A 34 -33.60 -20.13 6.00
N THR A 35 -34.43 -20.19 4.96
CA THR A 35 -35.83 -20.60 5.08
C THR A 35 -36.00 -22.00 4.53
N GLY A 36 -36.40 -22.94 5.39
CA GLY A 36 -36.80 -24.29 4.96
C GLY A 36 -38.32 -24.39 4.88
N THR A 37 -38.88 -24.71 3.72
CA THR A 37 -40.24 -25.22 3.62
C THR A 37 -40.19 -26.74 3.79
N GLN A 38 -40.93 -27.29 4.75
CA GLN A 38 -40.84 -28.69 5.22
C GLN A 38 -40.59 -29.74 4.11
N MET A 39 -39.71 -30.71 4.41
CA MET A 39 -39.94 -32.09 4.02
C MET A 39 -41.01 -32.66 4.97
N THR A 40 -42.16 -33.10 4.44
CA THR A 40 -43.27 -33.75 5.18
C THR A 40 -42.74 -34.76 6.20
N LYS A 41 -43.09 -34.76 7.50
CA LYS A 41 -44.42 -34.68 8.13
C LYS A 41 -44.29 -34.29 9.62
N GLY A 42 -44.86 -33.17 10.03
CA GLY A 42 -45.08 -32.82 11.44
C GLY A 42 -45.47 -31.35 11.61
N GLU A 43 -46.65 -31.08 12.15
CA GLU A 43 -47.16 -29.72 12.37
C GLU A 43 -46.19 -28.91 13.25
N ASN A 44 -45.87 -27.70 12.79
CA ASN A 44 -44.83 -26.77 13.27
C ASN A 44 -43.43 -27.09 12.71
N GLY A 45 -43.12 -26.48 11.57
CA GLY A 45 -41.76 -26.48 11.04
C GLY A 45 -40.79 -25.93 12.10
N ILE A 46 -39.59 -26.51 12.19
CA ILE A 46 -38.55 -26.00 13.07
C ILE A 46 -37.93 -24.78 12.37
N GLU A 47 -38.32 -23.58 12.79
CA GLU A 47 -37.59 -22.36 12.46
C GLU A 47 -36.46 -22.18 13.49
N ARG A 48 -35.22 -22.44 13.06
CA ARG A 48 -34.02 -22.04 13.81
C ARG A 48 -33.35 -20.91 13.05
N SER A 49 -33.38 -19.71 13.64
CA SER A 49 -32.60 -18.59 13.18
C SER A 49 -31.32 -18.50 14.02
N THR A 50 -30.17 -18.40 13.37
CA THR A 50 -28.91 -18.03 14.01
C THR A 50 -28.36 -16.81 13.27
N GLN A 51 -27.76 -15.88 14.00
CA GLN A 51 -27.00 -14.79 13.38
C GLN A 51 -25.65 -15.35 12.92
N VAL A 52 -25.25 -15.02 11.69
CA VAL A 52 -23.89 -15.25 11.19
C VAL A 52 -23.30 -13.85 10.99
N ILE A 53 -22.26 -13.51 11.75
CA ILE A 53 -21.54 -12.25 11.58
C ILE A 53 -20.33 -12.56 10.71
N LEU A 54 -20.28 -11.97 9.51
CA LEU A 54 -19.09 -11.99 8.67
C LEU A 54 -18.24 -10.78 9.03
N VAL A 55 -17.00 -11.00 9.45
CA VAL A 55 -16.02 -9.93 9.65
C VAL A 55 -15.07 -9.97 8.47
N VAL A 56 -15.11 -8.93 7.65
CA VAL A 56 -14.09 -8.70 6.62
C VAL A 56 -12.97 -7.88 7.26
N THR A 57 -11.76 -8.42 7.25
CA THR A 57 -10.57 -7.73 7.74
C THR A 57 -9.88 -7.05 6.57
N ARG A 58 -9.53 -5.78 6.69
CA ARG A 58 -8.71 -5.08 5.70
C ARG A 58 -7.73 -4.12 6.35
N ILE A 59 -6.61 -3.94 5.66
CA ILE A 59 -5.73 -2.78 5.82
C ILE A 59 -6.03 -1.85 4.64
N VAL A 60 -5.88 -0.55 4.81
CA VAL A 60 -5.96 0.42 3.71
C VAL A 60 -4.81 1.40 3.84
N VAL A 61 -3.90 1.43 2.86
CA VAL A 61 -2.82 2.41 2.78
C VAL A 61 -3.43 3.76 2.44
N THR A 62 -3.07 4.79 3.20
CA THR A 62 -3.58 6.16 3.01
C THR A 62 -2.51 7.17 2.60
N SER A 63 -1.23 6.86 2.84
CA SER A 63 -0.09 7.62 2.32
C SER A 63 1.18 6.74 2.35
N PRO A 64 2.01 6.73 1.29
CA PRO A 64 1.71 7.32 -0.01
C PRO A 64 0.63 6.49 -0.71
N ASN A 65 -0.28 7.15 -1.42
CA ASN A 65 -1.36 6.47 -2.14
C ASN A 65 -1.44 6.85 -3.63
N GLY A 66 -0.46 7.61 -4.14
CA GLY A 66 -0.32 7.93 -5.55
C GLY A 66 0.02 9.41 -5.79
N GLY A 67 1.01 9.64 -6.64
CA GLY A 67 1.40 10.98 -7.11
C GLY A 67 2.23 11.81 -6.12
N GLU A 68 2.55 11.30 -4.93
CA GLU A 68 3.46 11.98 -4.02
C GLU A 68 4.90 12.01 -4.56
N ASN A 69 5.65 13.06 -4.21
CA ASN A 69 7.06 13.20 -4.56
C ASN A 69 7.88 13.21 -3.28
N TRP A 70 8.59 12.12 -3.02
CA TRP A 70 9.34 11.89 -1.80
C TRP A 70 10.84 11.98 -2.07
N CYS A 71 11.46 12.96 -1.44
CA CYS A 71 12.87 13.23 -1.65
C CYS A 71 13.76 12.29 -0.84
N ILE A 72 14.82 11.80 -1.48
CA ILE A 72 15.83 10.93 -0.87
C ILE A 72 16.40 11.55 0.42
N GLY A 73 16.58 10.72 1.45
CA GLY A 73 17.15 11.12 2.73
C GLY A 73 16.20 11.88 3.66
N LYS A 74 15.00 12.27 3.20
CA LYS A 74 13.97 12.86 4.05
C LYS A 74 13.20 11.78 4.80
N THR A 75 12.64 12.15 5.94
CA THR A 75 11.70 11.31 6.68
C THR A 75 10.29 11.69 6.25
N GLN A 76 9.55 10.71 5.76
CA GLN A 76 8.14 10.82 5.38
C GLN A 76 7.30 9.89 6.26
N GLU A 77 6.02 10.22 6.41
CA GLU A 77 5.09 9.39 7.18
C GLU A 77 4.28 8.50 6.24
N ILE A 78 4.43 7.19 6.42
CA ILE A 78 3.52 6.20 5.85
C ILE A 78 2.32 6.11 6.79
N THR A 79 1.11 6.15 6.25
CA THR A 79 -0.13 6.02 7.04
C THR A 79 -1.03 4.94 6.47
N TRP A 80 -1.75 4.26 7.36
CA TRP A 80 -2.76 3.26 7.00
C TRP A 80 -3.89 3.25 8.02
N ARG A 81 -4.99 2.59 7.66
CA ARG A 81 -6.09 2.25 8.58
C ARG A 81 -6.33 0.75 8.56
N SER A 82 -6.72 0.20 9.70
CA SER A 82 -7.11 -1.20 9.86
C SER A 82 -8.60 -1.27 10.19
N GLU A 83 -9.35 -2.09 9.45
CA GLU A 83 -10.79 -2.27 9.65
C GLU A 83 -11.10 -3.76 9.84
N GLY A 84 -11.72 -4.13 10.95
CA GLY A 84 -11.97 -5.53 11.32
C GLY A 84 -10.71 -6.33 11.70
N PHE A 85 -9.53 -5.91 11.23
CA PHE A 85 -8.24 -6.51 11.55
C PHE A 85 -7.75 -6.10 12.95
N SER A 86 -7.49 -7.08 13.81
CA SER A 86 -7.04 -6.87 15.20
C SER A 86 -5.60 -7.33 15.46
N GLY A 87 -4.81 -7.61 14.41
CA GLY A 87 -3.40 -7.94 14.56
C GLY A 87 -2.64 -6.75 15.17
N SER A 88 -1.75 -7.03 16.12
CA SER A 88 -1.01 -5.99 16.85
C SER A 88 0.15 -5.40 16.05
N PHE A 89 0.57 -6.09 15.00
CA PHE A 89 1.75 -5.75 14.22
C PHE A 89 1.47 -5.86 12.72
N VAL A 90 2.11 -5.00 11.95
CA VAL A 90 2.12 -5.02 10.49
C VAL A 90 3.55 -5.03 9.97
N LYS A 91 3.72 -5.50 8.74
CA LYS A 91 4.94 -5.38 7.97
C LYS A 91 4.74 -4.31 6.90
N ILE A 92 5.76 -3.49 6.66
CA ILE A 92 5.74 -2.46 5.63
C ILE A 92 6.88 -2.73 4.64
N GLU A 93 6.54 -2.75 3.37
CA GLU A 93 7.46 -2.95 2.25
C GLU A 93 7.26 -1.83 1.22
N TYR A 94 8.29 -1.58 0.41
CA TYR A 94 8.18 -0.72 -0.75
C TYR A 94 8.71 -1.41 -2.01
N SER A 95 8.20 -0.96 -3.15
CA SER A 95 8.64 -1.35 -4.48
C SER A 95 9.17 -0.13 -5.22
N THR A 96 10.09 -0.33 -6.16
CA THR A 96 10.52 0.69 -7.14
C THR A 96 10.18 0.30 -8.58
N ASN A 97 9.40 -0.78 -8.75
CA ASN A 97 9.08 -1.40 -10.04
C ASN A 97 7.63 -1.90 -10.11
N VAL A 98 6.69 -1.05 -9.66
CA VAL A 98 5.25 -1.29 -9.77
C VAL A 98 4.83 -2.64 -9.14
N GLY A 99 5.42 -2.97 -8.00
CA GLY A 99 5.07 -4.17 -7.23
C GLY A 99 5.65 -5.49 -7.76
N THR A 100 6.53 -5.44 -8.77
CA THR A 100 7.20 -6.65 -9.30
C THR A 100 8.13 -7.28 -8.26
N SER A 101 8.81 -6.44 -7.47
CA SER A 101 9.60 -6.85 -6.31
C SER A 101 9.41 -5.88 -5.16
N TRP A 102 9.53 -6.41 -3.93
CA TRP A 102 9.31 -5.70 -2.69
C TRP A 102 10.54 -5.77 -1.79
N LEU A 103 10.88 -4.65 -1.17
CA LEU A 103 11.96 -4.50 -0.20
C LEU A 103 11.36 -4.14 1.17
N PRO A 104 11.80 -4.74 2.27
CA PRO A 104 11.30 -4.40 3.60
C PRO A 104 11.70 -2.98 3.99
N ILE A 105 10.72 -2.19 4.44
CA ILE A 105 10.95 -0.95 5.19
C ILE A 105 11.10 -1.31 6.67
N VAL A 106 10.14 -2.07 7.20
CA VAL A 106 10.13 -2.55 8.59
C VAL A 106 9.31 -3.84 8.71
N ASP A 107 9.80 -4.75 9.55
CA ASP A 107 9.16 -6.04 9.85
C ASP A 107 9.56 -6.54 11.25
N PRO A 108 8.66 -6.54 12.26
CA PRO A 108 7.35 -5.89 12.31
C PRO A 108 7.41 -4.44 12.83
N THR A 109 6.31 -3.69 12.67
CA THR A 109 6.00 -2.46 13.41
C THR A 109 4.59 -2.53 14.02
N ALA A 110 4.30 -1.70 15.03
CA ALA A 110 2.99 -1.65 15.65
C ALA A 110 1.90 -1.30 14.62
N ASN A 111 0.72 -1.91 14.74
CA ASN A 111 -0.46 -1.56 13.94
C ASN A 111 -1.18 -0.35 14.54
N ASP A 112 -0.51 0.80 14.59
CA ASP A 112 -1.01 2.06 15.18
C ASP A 112 -1.38 3.14 14.15
N GLY A 113 -1.26 2.81 12.86
CA GLY A 113 -1.75 3.61 11.74
C GLY A 113 -0.71 4.54 11.11
N SER A 114 0.52 4.62 11.65
CA SER A 114 1.59 5.35 10.97
C SER A 114 3.01 4.84 11.25
N TYR A 115 3.92 5.14 10.32
CA TYR A 115 5.33 4.79 10.43
C TYR A 115 6.20 5.87 9.76
N LEU A 116 7.21 6.35 10.48
CA LEU A 116 8.19 7.30 9.94
C LEU A 116 9.27 6.56 9.15
N TRP A 117 9.33 6.80 7.85
CA TRP A 117 10.28 6.17 6.94
C TRP A 117 11.29 7.20 6.40
N THR A 118 12.58 6.91 6.56
CA THR A 118 13.65 7.65 5.88
C THR A 118 13.83 7.11 4.47
N ILE A 119 13.59 7.96 3.48
CA ILE A 119 13.60 7.59 2.07
C ILE A 119 15.00 7.16 1.62
N PRO A 120 15.17 5.93 1.10
CA PRO A 120 16.45 5.40 0.63
C PRO A 120 16.86 6.04 -0.70
N ASP A 121 18.15 5.96 -1.02
CA ASP A 121 18.72 6.40 -2.29
C ASP A 121 18.44 5.38 -3.42
N THR A 122 17.17 5.29 -3.80
CA THR A 122 16.66 4.42 -4.86
C THR A 122 15.65 5.18 -5.72
N PRO A 123 16.09 6.18 -6.51
CA PRO A 123 15.19 7.02 -7.28
C PRO A 123 14.38 6.20 -8.29
N SER A 124 13.07 6.47 -8.34
CA SER A 124 12.12 5.82 -9.25
C SER A 124 10.78 6.54 -9.22
N GLU A 125 10.15 6.69 -10.39
CA GLU A 125 8.78 7.18 -10.57
C GLU A 125 7.72 6.07 -10.39
N SER A 126 8.16 4.84 -10.13
CA SER A 126 7.34 3.62 -10.12
C SER A 126 7.26 2.99 -8.73
N CYS A 127 7.23 3.83 -7.69
CA CYS A 127 7.25 3.37 -6.32
C CYS A 127 5.86 3.04 -5.78
N LEU A 128 5.75 1.97 -4.99
CA LEU A 128 4.54 1.60 -4.24
C LEU A 128 4.93 1.25 -2.80
N VAL A 129 4.03 1.49 -1.85
CA VAL A 129 4.15 0.97 -0.48
C VAL A 129 3.10 -0.11 -0.29
N ARG A 130 3.43 -1.16 0.46
CA ARG A 130 2.51 -2.21 0.91
C ARG A 130 2.58 -2.34 2.42
N VAL A 131 1.41 -2.46 3.04
CA VAL A 131 1.26 -2.78 4.47
C VAL A 131 0.49 -4.10 4.57
N SER A 132 1.03 -5.07 5.28
CA SER A 132 0.41 -6.39 5.47
C SER A 132 0.39 -6.79 6.94
N ASP A 133 -0.42 -7.78 7.31
CA ASP A 133 -0.18 -8.51 8.56
C ASP A 133 1.29 -8.98 8.60
N ALA A 134 1.93 -8.82 9.77
CA ALA A 134 3.28 -9.29 10.01
C ALA A 134 3.34 -10.81 10.25
N GLU A 135 2.23 -11.45 10.66
CA GLU A 135 2.22 -12.88 10.99
C GLU A 135 2.18 -13.77 9.76
N ASP A 136 1.24 -13.53 8.83
CA ASP A 136 1.02 -14.36 7.65
C ASP A 136 0.92 -13.58 6.32
N GLY A 137 0.87 -12.25 6.39
CA GLY A 137 0.75 -11.38 5.22
C GLY A 137 -0.68 -11.04 4.79
N ASP A 138 -1.72 -11.48 5.50
CA ASP A 138 -3.13 -11.22 5.19
C ASP A 138 -3.90 -10.71 6.43
N PRO A 139 -4.67 -9.61 6.37
CA PRO A 139 -4.90 -8.74 5.23
C PRO A 139 -3.66 -7.94 4.83
N TYR A 140 -3.65 -7.49 3.58
CA TYR A 140 -2.72 -6.49 3.10
C TYR A 140 -3.41 -5.47 2.21
N ASP A 141 -2.75 -4.33 2.06
CA ASP A 141 -3.08 -3.35 1.03
C ASP A 141 -1.80 -2.65 0.55
N GLN A 142 -1.88 -2.04 -0.63
CA GLN A 142 -0.79 -1.27 -1.22
C GLN A 142 -1.31 0.07 -1.75
N SER A 143 -0.40 0.99 -2.03
CA SER A 143 -0.74 2.26 -2.68
C SER A 143 -1.58 2.05 -3.95
N ASP A 144 -2.61 2.88 -4.12
CA ASP A 144 -3.54 2.83 -5.26
C ASP A 144 -2.86 3.20 -6.59
N ASP A 145 -1.86 4.08 -6.56
CA ASP A 145 -1.04 4.45 -7.72
C ASP A 145 0.43 4.69 -7.29
N SER A 146 1.30 4.87 -8.28
CA SER A 146 2.72 5.09 -8.04
C SER A 146 2.99 6.47 -7.42
N PHE A 147 3.92 6.50 -6.47
CA PHE A 147 4.58 7.73 -6.02
C PHE A 147 6.02 7.76 -6.55
N THR A 148 6.66 8.92 -6.46
CA THR A 148 8.02 9.12 -6.95
C THR A 148 9.00 9.27 -5.80
N ILE A 149 10.09 8.52 -5.83
CA ILE A 149 11.30 8.80 -5.05
C ILE A 149 12.27 9.54 -5.96
N PHE A 150 12.74 10.72 -5.57
CA PHE A 150 13.62 11.55 -6.39
C PHE A 150 14.81 12.11 -5.62
N LEU A 151 15.88 12.39 -6.37
CA LEU A 151 17.08 13.04 -5.87
C LEU A 151 17.03 14.54 -6.20
N ALA A 152 17.19 15.40 -5.19
CA ALA A 152 17.22 16.86 -5.41
C ALA A 152 18.41 17.25 -6.28
N GLY A 153 18.16 18.01 -7.34
CA GLY A 153 19.18 18.44 -8.30
C GLY A 153 19.47 17.46 -9.42
N ASP A 154 18.93 16.23 -9.37
CA ASP A 154 18.95 15.28 -10.48
C ASP A 154 17.79 15.58 -11.44
N ALA A 155 17.91 16.71 -12.16
CA ALA A 155 16.88 17.15 -13.10
C ALA A 155 16.73 16.18 -14.29
N SER A 156 17.77 15.40 -14.58
CA SER A 156 17.80 14.44 -15.69
C SER A 156 17.28 13.04 -15.34
N ALA A 157 17.05 12.77 -14.05
CA ALA A 157 16.62 11.48 -13.49
C ALA A 157 17.59 10.33 -13.81
N ASP A 158 18.90 10.60 -13.82
CA ASP A 158 19.94 9.60 -14.09
C ASP A 158 20.59 8.99 -12.82
N GLY A 159 20.12 9.43 -11.65
CA GLY A 159 20.56 9.01 -10.33
C GLY A 159 21.79 9.77 -9.83
N LYS A 160 22.19 10.88 -10.48
CA LYS A 160 23.35 11.69 -10.11
C LYS A 160 23.01 13.17 -10.16
N VAL A 161 23.80 13.95 -9.43
CA VAL A 161 23.75 15.42 -9.47
C VAL A 161 25.05 15.91 -10.08
N ASP A 162 25.03 16.18 -11.38
CA ASP A 162 26.20 16.61 -12.15
C ASP A 162 25.88 17.62 -13.27
N VAL A 163 26.84 17.85 -14.17
CA VAL A 163 26.69 18.86 -15.25
C VAL A 163 25.60 18.47 -16.26
N GLY A 164 25.24 17.19 -16.35
CA GLY A 164 24.12 16.68 -17.13
C GLY A 164 22.80 17.33 -16.72
N ASP A 165 22.58 17.52 -15.42
CA ASP A 165 21.37 18.15 -14.88
C ASP A 165 21.30 19.64 -15.22
N VAL A 166 22.44 20.33 -15.20
CA VAL A 166 22.52 21.72 -15.67
C VAL A 166 22.16 21.81 -17.15
N LEU A 167 22.67 20.90 -17.98
CA LEU A 167 22.33 20.83 -19.40
C LEU A 167 20.84 20.52 -19.61
N TYR A 168 20.27 19.65 -18.77
CA TYR A 168 18.85 19.35 -18.78
C TYR A 168 18.00 20.59 -18.50
N LEU A 169 18.32 21.34 -17.43
CA LEU A 169 17.64 22.59 -17.09
C LEU A 169 17.78 23.65 -18.20
N ILE A 170 18.94 23.75 -18.86
CA ILE A 170 19.12 24.64 -20.02
C ILE A 170 18.14 24.28 -21.15
N ASN A 171 18.00 22.99 -21.46
CA ASN A 171 17.08 22.54 -22.51
C ASN A 171 15.63 22.82 -22.14
N TYR A 172 15.24 22.54 -20.89
CA TYR A 172 13.91 22.83 -20.36
C TYR A 172 13.58 24.33 -20.46
N LEU A 173 14.45 25.19 -19.93
CA LEU A 173 14.19 26.63 -19.79
C LEU A 173 14.26 27.41 -21.10
N PHE A 174 15.19 27.06 -22.00
CA PHE A 174 15.50 27.90 -23.17
C PHE A 174 15.14 27.27 -24.51
N ILE A 175 14.90 25.95 -24.55
CA ILE A 175 14.74 25.20 -25.81
C ILE A 175 13.45 24.35 -25.80
N ASN A 176 12.53 24.59 -24.86
CA ASN A 176 11.28 23.84 -24.69
C ASN A 176 11.50 22.32 -24.57
N GLY A 177 12.58 21.92 -23.87
CA GLY A 177 12.80 20.53 -23.48
C GLY A 177 11.74 20.04 -22.47
N PRO A 178 11.73 18.74 -22.16
CA PRO A 178 10.85 18.19 -21.13
C PRO A 178 11.13 18.82 -19.76
N ALA A 179 10.09 18.89 -18.92
CA ALA A 179 10.24 19.30 -17.52
C ALA A 179 10.88 18.18 -16.70
N PRO A 180 11.68 18.51 -15.65
CA PRO A 180 12.10 17.53 -14.65
C PRO A 180 10.90 16.79 -14.05
N ILE A 181 11.08 15.50 -13.77
CA ILE A 181 10.06 14.66 -13.13
C ILE A 181 10.65 14.08 -11.84
N PRO A 182 10.11 14.43 -10.66
CA PRO A 182 9.11 15.47 -10.46
C PRO A 182 9.71 16.86 -10.70
N LEU A 183 8.88 17.89 -10.84
CA LEU A 183 9.37 19.27 -11.07
C LEU A 183 10.31 19.71 -9.95
N GLN A 184 10.06 19.24 -8.72
CA GLN A 184 10.87 19.46 -7.52
C GLN A 184 12.30 18.93 -7.64
N ALA A 185 12.61 17.99 -8.55
CA ALA A 185 13.99 17.58 -8.79
C ALA A 185 14.84 18.71 -9.40
N GLY A 186 14.20 19.61 -10.16
CA GLY A 186 14.85 20.78 -10.76
C GLY A 186 14.75 22.08 -9.94
N ASP A 187 13.85 22.15 -8.96
CA ASP A 187 13.69 23.30 -8.05
C ASP A 187 14.60 23.11 -6.84
N VAL A 188 15.88 23.43 -7.03
CA VAL A 188 16.95 23.15 -6.04
C VAL A 188 17.05 24.24 -4.97
N ASN A 189 16.43 25.40 -5.22
CA ASN A 189 16.42 26.52 -4.29
C ASN A 189 15.13 26.56 -3.41
N LEU A 190 14.13 25.71 -3.74
CA LEU A 190 12.85 25.53 -3.05
C LEU A 190 11.93 26.77 -3.07
N ASP A 191 11.97 27.56 -4.16
CA ASP A 191 11.07 28.70 -4.33
C ASP A 191 9.75 28.35 -5.03
N GLY A 192 9.59 27.09 -5.45
CA GLY A 192 8.38 26.55 -6.05
C GLY A 192 8.33 26.71 -7.58
N VAL A 193 9.37 27.26 -8.21
CA VAL A 193 9.50 27.32 -9.66
C VAL A 193 10.84 26.72 -10.10
N VAL A 194 10.90 26.21 -11.33
CA VAL A 194 12.16 25.80 -11.94
C VAL A 194 12.56 26.88 -12.92
N ASP A 195 13.61 27.64 -12.59
CA ASP A 195 14.09 28.75 -13.40
C ASP A 195 15.63 28.87 -13.46
N ILE A 196 16.11 30.03 -13.94
CA ILE A 196 17.55 30.27 -14.09
C ILE A 196 18.30 30.29 -12.73
N ALA A 197 17.62 30.61 -11.63
CA ALA A 197 18.20 30.61 -10.30
C ALA A 197 18.56 29.19 -9.87
N ASP A 198 17.73 28.19 -10.20
CA ASP A 198 18.04 26.77 -9.95
C ASP A 198 19.24 26.30 -10.73
N MET A 199 19.30 26.65 -12.02
CA MET A 199 20.45 26.35 -12.86
C MET A 199 21.74 26.97 -12.30
N ILE A 200 21.68 28.22 -11.81
CA ILE A 200 22.83 28.89 -11.18
C ILE A 200 23.20 28.21 -9.86
N TYR A 201 22.22 27.85 -9.03
CA TYR A 201 22.47 27.13 -7.78
C TYR A 201 23.20 25.81 -8.05
N LEU A 202 22.69 25.02 -9.00
CA LEU A 202 23.25 23.71 -9.34
C LEU A 202 24.69 23.83 -9.88
N LEU A 203 24.96 24.83 -10.72
CA LEU A 203 26.32 25.17 -11.16
C LEU A 203 27.25 25.50 -9.97
N ASN A 204 26.77 26.31 -9.02
CA ASN A 204 27.56 26.69 -7.86
C ASN A 204 27.79 25.51 -6.90
N TYR A 205 26.82 24.61 -6.77
CA TYR A 205 26.97 23.36 -6.03
C TYR A 205 28.08 22.50 -6.64
N ILE A 206 28.00 22.23 -7.95
CA ILE A 206 28.92 21.35 -8.67
C ILE A 206 30.35 21.92 -8.70
N PHE A 207 30.51 23.22 -8.95
CA PHE A 207 31.83 23.81 -9.22
C PHE A 207 32.41 24.64 -8.07
N LEU A 208 31.57 25.17 -7.19
CA LEU A 208 31.97 26.14 -6.16
C LEU A 208 31.71 25.66 -4.72
N ASN A 209 31.37 24.38 -4.52
CA ASN A 209 31.11 23.77 -3.21
C ASN A 209 30.03 24.51 -2.40
N TRP A 210 28.96 24.96 -3.06
CA TRP A 210 27.75 25.35 -2.33
C TRP A 210 27.14 24.16 -1.59
N PRO A 211 26.22 24.39 -0.63
CA PRO A 211 25.48 23.30 -0.02
C PRO A 211 24.76 22.42 -1.07
N PRO A 212 24.53 21.13 -0.77
CA PRO A 212 23.77 20.26 -1.66
C PRO A 212 22.34 20.77 -1.85
N PRO A 213 21.72 20.51 -3.03
CA PRO A 213 20.31 20.77 -3.27
C PRO A 213 19.45 20.25 -2.13
N LEU A 214 18.48 21.07 -1.74
CA LEU A 214 17.62 20.76 -0.61
C LEU A 214 16.29 20.22 -1.08
N CYS A 215 15.78 19.33 -0.24
CA CYS A 215 14.36 19.17 0.05
C CYS A 215 14.19 19.56 1.54
#